data_AF-A0A6A3L7B9-F1
#
_entry.id   AF-A0A6A3L7B9-F1
#
_cell.length_a   1.000
_cell.length_b   1.000
_cell.length_c   1.000
_cell.angle_alpha   90.00
_cell.angle_beta   90.00
_cell.angle_gamma   90.00
#
_symmetry.space_group_name_H-M   'P 1'
#
loop_
_entity.id
_entity.type
_entity.pdbx_description
1 polymer ?
#
loop_
_entity_poly.entity_id
_entity_poly.type
_entity_poly.pdbx_seq_one_letter_code
_entity_poly.pdbx_strand_id
1 'polypeptide(L)'
;MTSLWLPNNVTQLALHTHLLAEISNATRWSSVWKLVDKYVSIRDEANYVTAVEDLLPRGSTHHRILALHEKLKGPNSVCEKLQQPKRTLVEVHALFDACIKMSPGMSDYLAAEANIVYWSVLKDP
;
A
#
# COMPACT_ATOMS: atom_id res chain seq x y z
N MET A 1 -14.90 20.02 -1.02
CA MET A 1 -14.20 18.84 -0.47
C MET A 1 -14.03 19.00 1.05
N THR A 2 -15.11 18.93 1.85
CA THR A 2 -15.05 19.21 3.30
C THR A 2 -16.02 18.41 4.17
N SER A 3 -16.83 17.49 3.63
CA SER A 3 -17.88 16.83 4.44
C SER A 3 -17.36 15.68 5.33
N LEU A 4 -16.31 14.96 4.95
CA LEU A 4 -15.87 13.76 5.67
C LEU A 4 -15.19 14.04 7.02
N TRP A 5 -14.64 15.26 7.21
CA TRP A 5 -13.95 15.67 8.44
C TRP A 5 -14.86 16.35 9.46
N LEU A 6 -16.18 16.25 9.30
CA LEU A 6 -17.09 16.68 10.35
C LEU A 6 -16.92 15.74 11.55
N PRO A 7 -16.69 16.25 12.77
CA PRO A 7 -16.52 15.44 13.98
C PRO A 7 -17.61 14.39 14.16
N ASN A 8 -18.84 14.73 13.72
CA ASN A 8 -20.00 13.87 13.79
C ASN A 8 -19.88 12.58 12.96
N ASN A 9 -19.20 12.63 11.81
CA ASN A 9 -19.04 11.48 10.92
C ASN A 9 -18.04 10.47 11.47
N VAL A 10 -16.97 10.95 12.13
CA VAL A 10 -16.01 10.09 12.83
C VAL A 10 -16.70 9.36 13.99
N THR A 11 -17.51 10.07 14.77
CA THR A 11 -18.28 9.47 15.86
C THR A 11 -19.31 8.46 15.37
N GLN A 12 -20.03 8.76 14.28
CA GLN A 12 -20.98 7.81 13.70
C GLN A 12 -20.29 6.56 13.14
N LEU A 13 -19.17 6.70 12.45
CA LEU A 13 -18.42 5.55 11.93
C LEU A 13 -17.85 4.68 13.07
N ALA A 14 -17.44 5.29 14.18
CA ALA A 14 -16.95 4.57 15.36
C ALA A 14 -18.00 3.65 16.01
N LEU A 15 -19.30 3.88 15.77
CA LEU A 15 -20.38 2.97 16.19
C LEU A 15 -20.38 1.66 15.40
N HIS A 16 -19.81 1.66 14.20
CA HIS A 16 -19.85 0.53 13.27
C HIS A 16 -18.48 -0.14 13.09
N THR A 17 -17.37 0.57 13.32
CA THR A 17 -16.01 0.02 13.21
C THR A 17 -15.02 0.68 14.16
N HIS A 18 -14.03 -0.09 14.61
CA HIS A 18 -12.92 0.40 15.45
C HIS A 18 -11.79 1.03 14.63
N LEU A 19 -11.91 1.03 13.30
CA LEU A 19 -10.88 1.43 12.35
C LEU A 19 -10.88 2.95 12.12
N LEU A 20 -9.73 3.60 12.32
CA LEU A 20 -9.55 5.04 12.08
C LEU A 20 -9.16 5.36 10.64
N ALA A 21 -9.45 6.55 10.14
CA ALA A 21 -9.00 6.97 8.80
C ALA A 21 -7.48 6.83 8.65
N GLU A 22 -7.04 6.27 7.52
CA GLU A 22 -5.63 6.12 7.18
C GLU A 22 -5.36 6.88 5.90
N ILE A 23 -4.33 7.72 5.91
CA ILE A 23 -3.97 8.58 4.79
C ILE A 23 -2.74 7.98 4.11
N SER A 24 -2.73 7.99 2.77
CA SER A 24 -1.54 7.62 2.02
C SER A 24 -0.39 8.53 2.41
N ASN A 25 0.73 7.95 2.83
CA ASN A 25 1.92 8.67 3.24
C ASN A 25 3.11 8.15 2.44
N ALA A 26 3.67 9.00 1.57
CA ALA A 26 4.77 8.66 0.69
C ALA A 26 6.02 8.14 1.43
N THR A 27 6.29 8.59 2.65
CA THR A 27 7.43 8.11 3.45
C THR A 27 7.17 6.77 4.14
N ARG A 28 5.91 6.31 4.21
CA ARG A 28 5.55 5.04 4.84
C ARG A 28 5.19 4.01 3.78
N TRP A 29 6.12 3.09 3.51
CA TRP A 29 6.09 2.17 2.36
C TRP A 29 4.81 1.33 2.22
N SER A 30 4.12 1.01 3.32
CA SER A 30 2.87 0.22 3.31
C SER A 30 1.59 1.06 3.36
N SER A 31 1.67 2.38 3.37
CA SER A 31 0.50 3.25 3.63
C SER A 31 -0.59 3.13 2.57
N VAL A 32 -0.22 2.99 1.29
CA VAL A 32 -1.18 2.83 0.19
C VAL A 32 -1.94 1.51 0.31
N TRP A 33 -1.23 0.41 0.56
CA TRP A 33 -1.87 -0.89 0.74
C TRP A 33 -2.80 -0.88 1.96
N LYS A 34 -2.36 -0.34 3.11
CA LYS A 34 -3.19 -0.25 4.33
C LYS A 34 -4.44 0.60 4.15
N LEU A 35 -4.34 1.72 3.43
CA LEU A 35 -5.50 2.55 3.10
C LEU A 35 -6.52 1.77 2.27
N VAL A 36 -6.06 1.10 1.22
CA VAL A 36 -6.93 0.30 0.34
C VAL A 36 -7.52 -0.89 1.11
N ASP A 37 -6.72 -1.59 1.91
CA ASP A 37 -7.13 -2.71 2.75
C ASP A 37 -8.21 -2.33 3.77
N LYS A 38 -8.02 -1.19 4.43
CA LYS A 38 -9.02 -0.60 5.32
C LYS A 38 -10.29 -0.24 4.56
N TYR A 39 -10.19 0.38 3.38
CA TYR A 39 -11.36 0.69 2.56
C TYR A 39 -12.16 -0.58 2.23
N VAL A 40 -11.49 -1.65 1.79
CA VAL A 40 -12.15 -2.92 1.46
C VAL A 40 -12.83 -3.51 2.69
N SER A 41 -12.18 -3.42 3.85
CA SER A 41 -12.68 -3.98 5.11
C SER A 41 -13.88 -3.23 5.71
N ILE A 42 -14.05 -1.95 5.42
CA ILE A 42 -15.17 -1.13 5.94
C ILE A 42 -16.25 -0.86 4.89
N ARG A 43 -16.09 -1.35 3.65
CA ARG A 43 -16.91 -0.94 2.51
C ARG A 43 -18.40 -1.20 2.73
N ASP A 44 -18.71 -2.36 3.30
CA ASP A 44 -20.07 -2.83 3.48
C ASP A 44 -20.73 -2.10 4.66
N GLU A 45 -20.01 -1.93 5.78
CA GLU A 45 -20.46 -1.18 6.95
C GLU A 45 -20.66 0.30 6.63
N ALA A 46 -19.74 0.90 5.86
CA ALA A 46 -19.82 2.30 5.45
C ALA A 46 -21.06 2.57 4.58
N ASN A 47 -21.60 1.54 3.91
CA ASN A 47 -22.80 1.66 3.09
C ASN A 47 -24.07 1.93 3.93
N TYR A 48 -24.05 1.67 5.24
CA TYR A 48 -25.16 1.97 6.15
C TYR A 48 -25.08 3.39 6.75
N VAL A 49 -23.99 4.12 6.52
CA VAL A 49 -23.80 5.48 7.03
C VAL A 49 -24.26 6.47 5.98
N THR A 50 -25.45 7.05 6.15
CA THR A 50 -26.09 7.96 5.19
C THR A 50 -25.19 9.13 4.76
N ALA A 51 -24.37 9.65 5.68
CA ALA A 51 -23.45 10.75 5.39
C ALA A 51 -22.30 10.37 4.43
N VAL A 52 -22.03 9.08 4.26
CA VAL A 52 -20.87 8.55 3.52
C VAL A 52 -21.28 7.69 2.33
N GLU A 53 -22.50 7.14 2.32
CA GLU A 53 -23.00 6.23 1.29
C GLU A 53 -22.85 6.78 -0.15
N ASP A 54 -23.13 8.07 -0.35
CA ASP A 54 -23.02 8.74 -1.65
C ASP A 54 -21.57 9.01 -2.09
N LEU A 55 -20.62 8.95 -1.14
CA LEU A 55 -19.20 9.18 -1.39
C LEU A 55 -18.44 7.89 -1.71
N LEU A 56 -19.04 6.73 -1.44
CA LEU A 56 -18.37 5.45 -1.62
C LEU A 56 -18.22 5.12 -3.11
N PRO A 57 -17.04 4.66 -3.57
CA PRO A 57 -16.85 4.16 -4.92
C PRO A 57 -17.87 3.05 -5.25
N ARG A 58 -18.55 3.16 -6.40
CA ARG A 58 -19.55 2.19 -6.87
C ARG A 58 -19.15 1.59 -8.22
N GLY A 59 -19.80 0.48 -8.58
CA GLY A 59 -19.66 -0.14 -9.89
C GLY A 59 -18.20 -0.41 -10.27
N SER A 60 -17.80 0.00 -11.46
CA SER A 60 -16.46 -0.25 -12.00
C SER A 60 -15.34 0.33 -11.14
N THR A 61 -15.55 1.47 -10.48
CA THR A 61 -14.53 2.08 -9.61
C THR A 61 -14.23 1.20 -8.39
N HIS A 62 -15.26 0.63 -7.76
CA HIS A 62 -15.07 -0.31 -6.66
C HIS A 62 -14.29 -1.55 -7.11
N HIS A 63 -14.66 -2.15 -8.25
CA HIS A 63 -13.94 -3.30 -8.81
C HIS A 63 -12.48 -2.98 -9.14
N ARG A 64 -12.17 -1.77 -9.62
CA ARG A 64 -10.78 -1.32 -9.83
C ARG A 64 -10.01 -1.23 -8.52
N ILE A 65 -10.64 -0.82 -7.43
CA ILE A 65 -10.00 -0.78 -6.11
C ILE A 65 -9.72 -2.20 -5.59
N LEU A 66 -10.66 -3.14 -5.74
CA LEU A 66 -10.43 -4.55 -5.39
C LEU A 66 -9.27 -5.15 -6.21
N ALA A 67 -9.24 -4.90 -7.51
CA ALA A 67 -8.14 -5.36 -8.36
C ALA A 67 -6.79 -4.72 -7.97
N LEU A 68 -6.81 -3.46 -7.53
CA LEU A 68 -5.61 -2.78 -7.01
C LEU A 68 -5.16 -3.38 -5.67
N HIS A 69 -6.09 -3.66 -4.76
CA HIS A 69 -5.82 -4.27 -3.46
C HIS A 69 -5.06 -5.59 -3.61
N GLU A 70 -5.55 -6.47 -4.48
CA GLU A 70 -4.90 -7.75 -4.79
C GLU A 70 -3.52 -7.56 -5.42
N LYS A 71 -3.38 -6.63 -6.37
CA LYS A 71 -2.08 -6.34 -6.99
C LYS A 71 -1.04 -5.81 -6.00
N LEU A 72 -1.45 -5.05 -4.99
CA LEU A 72 -0.55 -4.46 -4.01
C LEU A 72 -0.11 -5.44 -2.90
N LYS A 73 -0.80 -6.59 -2.75
CA LYS A 73 -0.52 -7.57 -1.69
C LYS A 73 0.90 -8.14 -1.75
N GLY A 74 1.37 -8.51 -2.93
CA GLY A 74 2.73 -9.03 -3.16
C GLY A 74 3.82 -7.99 -2.79
N PRO A 75 3.80 -6.81 -3.42
CA PRO A 75 4.73 -5.72 -3.08
C PRO A 75 4.69 -5.32 -1.59
N ASN A 76 3.52 -5.25 -0.97
CA ASN A 76 3.43 -4.94 0.47
C ASN A 76 4.11 -6.01 1.33
N SER A 77 3.92 -7.30 1.01
CA SER A 77 4.61 -8.39 1.72
C SER A 77 6.13 -8.29 1.61
N VAL A 78 6.65 -7.87 0.45
CA VAL A 78 8.09 -7.62 0.29
C VAL A 78 8.55 -6.46 1.16
N CYS A 79 7.82 -5.32 1.15
CA CYS A 79 8.12 -4.18 2.03
C CYS A 79 8.17 -4.59 3.51
N GLU A 80 7.20 -5.38 3.97
CA GLU A 80 7.16 -5.88 5.35
C GLU A 80 8.36 -6.75 5.68
N LYS A 81 8.74 -7.67 4.78
CA LYS A 81 9.91 -8.54 4.96
C LYS A 81 11.23 -7.77 4.97
N LEU A 82 11.35 -6.74 4.14
CA LEU A 82 12.53 -5.87 4.09
C LEU A 82 12.70 -5.02 5.37
N GLN A 83 11.59 -4.67 6.03
CA GLN A 83 11.61 -3.88 7.26
C GLN A 83 11.88 -4.72 8.53
N GLN A 84 11.95 -6.04 8.41
CA GLN A 84 12.27 -6.91 9.54
C GLN A 84 13.75 -6.75 9.96
N PRO A 85 14.05 -6.79 11.28
CA PRO A 85 15.42 -6.69 11.75
C PRO A 85 16.25 -7.91 11.33
N LYS A 86 17.58 -7.75 11.28
CA LYS A 86 18.56 -8.82 11.01
C LYS A 86 18.44 -9.47 9.62
N ARG A 87 17.99 -8.72 8.62
CA ARG A 87 17.99 -9.17 7.22
C ARG A 87 19.41 -9.24 6.65
N THR A 88 19.68 -10.31 5.92
CA THR A 88 20.94 -10.46 5.16
C THR A 88 20.81 -9.85 3.78
N LEU A 89 21.93 -9.44 3.17
CA LEU A 89 21.92 -8.92 1.79
C LEU A 89 21.43 -9.95 0.77
N VAL A 90 21.70 -11.24 1.01
CA VAL A 90 21.21 -12.34 0.16
C VAL A 90 19.68 -12.41 0.18
N GLU A 91 19.06 -12.26 1.35
CA GLU A 91 17.60 -12.23 1.47
C GLU A 91 17.00 -10.98 0.83
N VAL A 92 17.66 -9.83 0.96
CA VAL A 92 17.24 -8.59 0.29
C VAL A 92 17.25 -8.77 -1.23
N HIS A 93 18.31 -9.35 -1.78
CA HIS A 93 18.41 -9.63 -3.21
C HIS A 93 17.30 -10.57 -3.68
N ALA A 94 17.06 -11.67 -2.97
CA ALA A 94 15.98 -12.60 -3.29
C ALA A 94 14.58 -11.96 -3.25
N LEU A 95 14.35 -10.99 -2.34
CA LEU A 95 13.12 -10.24 -2.28
C LEU A 95 12.95 -9.27 -3.47
N PHE A 96 14.04 -8.66 -3.93
CA PHE A 96 14.03 -7.84 -5.14
C PHE A 96 13.83 -8.67 -6.41
N ASP A 97 14.48 -9.83 -6.52
CA ASP A 97 14.25 -10.76 -7.63
C ASP A 97 12.77 -11.21 -7.68
N ALA A 98 12.16 -11.45 -6.51
CA ALA A 98 10.74 -11.74 -6.42
C ALA A 98 9.87 -10.56 -6.89
N CYS A 99 10.22 -9.32 -6.53
CA CYS A 99 9.56 -8.11 -7.03
C CYS A 99 9.63 -7.99 -8.55
N ILE A 100 10.82 -8.19 -9.14
CA ILE A 100 11.01 -8.15 -10.60
C ILE A 100 10.18 -9.24 -11.28
N LYS A 101 10.14 -10.44 -10.72
CA LYS A 101 9.31 -11.53 -11.23
C LYS A 101 7.81 -11.20 -11.18
N MET A 102 7.35 -10.53 -10.12
CA MET A 102 5.95 -10.11 -9.97
C MET A 102 5.58 -8.95 -10.91
N SER A 103 6.52 -8.05 -11.16
CA SER A 103 6.33 -6.87 -12.00
C SER A 103 7.62 -6.54 -12.75
N PRO A 104 7.81 -7.07 -13.98
CA PRO A 104 9.08 -6.97 -14.71
C PRO A 104 9.62 -5.55 -14.87
N GLY A 105 8.76 -4.53 -14.99
CA GLY A 105 9.19 -3.12 -15.06
C GLY A 105 9.90 -2.61 -13.80
N MET A 106 9.92 -3.36 -12.70
CA MET A 106 10.73 -3.02 -11.53
C MET A 106 12.22 -3.29 -11.75
N SER A 107 12.63 -4.01 -12.81
CA SER A 107 14.04 -4.24 -13.13
C SER A 107 14.82 -2.95 -13.26
N ASP A 108 14.20 -1.91 -13.83
CA ASP A 108 14.83 -0.60 -14.06
C ASP A 108 15.26 0.09 -12.76
N TYR A 109 14.74 -0.38 -11.62
CA TYR A 109 15.01 0.15 -10.29
C TYR A 109 15.66 -0.85 -9.34
N LEU A 110 15.39 -2.16 -9.50
CA LEU A 110 15.77 -3.17 -8.51
C LEU A 110 16.84 -4.15 -9.01
N ALA A 111 17.09 -4.21 -10.32
CA ALA A 111 18.12 -5.10 -10.87
C ALA A 111 19.53 -4.63 -10.46
N ALA A 112 20.49 -5.55 -10.44
CA ALA A 112 21.89 -5.23 -10.15
C ALA A 112 22.49 -4.25 -11.17
N GLU A 113 21.97 -4.27 -12.40
CA GLU A 113 22.34 -3.43 -13.52
C GLU A 113 21.46 -2.19 -13.67
N ALA A 114 20.53 -1.95 -12.73
CA ALA A 114 19.67 -0.77 -12.77
C ALA A 114 20.52 0.52 -12.76
N ASN A 115 20.15 1.51 -13.58
CA ASN A 115 20.89 2.77 -13.74
C ASN A 115 21.08 3.56 -12.44
N ILE A 116 20.26 3.28 -11.42
CA ILE A 116 20.35 3.90 -10.11
C ILE A 116 21.48 3.34 -9.24
N VAL A 117 22.01 2.15 -9.58
CA VAL A 117 23.10 1.50 -8.85
C VAL A 117 24.43 2.09 -9.31
N TYR A 118 24.97 3.02 -8.51
CA TYR A 118 26.32 3.54 -8.74
C TYR A 118 27.36 2.59 -8.15
N TRP A 119 28.03 1.85 -9.01
CA TRP A 119 29.26 1.15 -8.63
C TRP A 119 30.38 2.19 -8.54
N SER A 120 30.61 2.76 -7.35
CA SER A 120 31.94 3.31 -7.10
C SER A 120 32.88 2.14 -7.21
N VAL A 121 33.69 2.08 -8.28
CA VAL A 121 34.84 1.20 -8.34
C VAL A 121 35.59 1.43 -7.02
N LEU A 122 35.54 0.45 -6.12
CA LEU A 122 36.44 0.38 -4.99
C LEU A 122 37.82 0.29 -5.65
N LYS A 123 38.46 1.45 -5.83
CA LYS A 123 39.89 1.49 -6.10
C LYS A 123 40.52 1.03 -4.80
N ASP A 124 40.86 -0.26 -4.75
CA ASP A 124 41.73 -0.77 -3.72
C ASP A 124 43.03 0.07 -3.72
N PRO A 125 43.57 0.42 -2.54
CA PRO A 125 44.77 1.24 -2.38
C PRO A 125 46.04 0.57 -2.94
#